data_AF-A0A0T7AP99-F1
#
_entry.id   AF-A0A0T7AP99-F1
#
_cell.length_a   1.000
_cell.length_b   1.000
_cell.length_c   1.000
_cell.angle_alpha   90.00
_cell.angle_beta   90.00
_cell.angle_gamma   90.00
#
_symmetry.space_group_name_H-M   'P 1'
#
loop_
_entity.id
_entity.type
_entity.pdbx_description
1 polymer ?
#
loop_
_entity_poly.entity_id
_entity_poly.type
_entity_poly.pdbx_seq_one_letter_code
_entity_poly.pdbx_strand_id
1 'polypeptide(L)'
;MQSLPKEYLEGEGFNKNSDKIYFVYYHMSKILVNEGQDVNAGDVIGKSGITGIELGTHGPHLHFEIKSVNSFPSGLAGRVNPALYLDYKKKSKLTEAEMNIQRKRKEKGYK
;
A
#
# COMPACT_ATOMS: atom_id res chain seq x y z
N MET A 1 -12.68 -15.92 22.31
CA MET A 1 -12.55 -14.61 21.67
C MET A 1 -11.15 -14.52 21.07
N GLN A 2 -11.01 -14.56 19.74
CA GLN A 2 -9.74 -14.18 19.13
C GLN A 2 -9.61 -12.65 19.31
N SER A 3 -8.56 -12.22 20.01
CA SER A 3 -8.24 -10.80 20.12
C SER A 3 -7.99 -10.26 18.72
N LEU A 4 -8.58 -9.11 18.38
CA LEU A 4 -8.28 -8.44 17.12
C LEU A 4 -6.76 -8.23 17.01
N PRO A 5 -6.16 -8.42 15.83
CA PRO A 5 -4.74 -8.14 15.65
C PRO A 5 -4.47 -6.69 16.04
N LYS A 6 -3.50 -6.51 16.94
CA LYS A 6 -3.08 -5.19 17.41
C LYS A 6 -2.54 -4.40 16.23
N GLU A 7 -3.13 -3.23 15.97
CA GLU A 7 -2.60 -2.27 15.01
C GLU A 7 -1.38 -1.58 15.63
N TYR A 8 -0.26 -1.58 14.92
CA TYR A 8 0.97 -0.89 15.32
C TYR A 8 1.06 0.42 14.55
N LEU A 9 1.32 1.52 15.27
CA LEU A 9 1.54 2.82 14.63
C LEU A 9 2.90 2.84 13.91
N GLU A 10 3.93 2.29 14.55
CA GLU A 10 5.29 2.25 14.06
C GLU A 10 5.91 0.89 14.39
N GLY A 11 6.74 0.40 13.48
CA GLY A 11 7.60 -0.75 13.75
C GLY A 11 8.95 -0.33 14.34
N GLU A 12 9.66 -1.31 14.89
CA GLU A 12 10.97 -1.10 15.49
C GLU A 12 11.93 -0.39 14.52
N GLY A 13 12.62 0.65 14.99
CA GLY A 13 13.60 1.39 14.19
C GLY A 13 13.00 2.35 13.15
N PHE A 14 11.67 2.56 13.12
CA PHE A 14 11.11 3.66 12.34
C PHE A 14 11.58 5.00 12.90
N ASN A 15 12.07 5.89 12.03
CA ASN A 15 12.53 7.22 12.39
C ASN A 15 11.84 8.26 11.50
N LYS A 16 10.86 8.97 12.08
CA LYS A 16 10.13 10.07 11.41
C LYS A 16 11.01 11.27 11.04
N ASN A 17 12.16 11.43 11.71
CA ASN A 17 13.12 12.50 11.46
C ASN A 17 14.29 12.05 10.56
N SER A 18 14.15 10.90 9.88
CA SER A 18 15.15 10.45 8.90
C SER A 18 15.26 11.47 7.76
N ASP A 19 16.49 11.69 7.27
CA ASP A 19 16.75 12.54 6.10
C ASP A 19 15.97 12.07 4.85
N LYS A 20 15.60 10.78 4.82
CA LYS A 20 14.84 10.17 3.73
C LYS A 20 13.69 9.33 4.26
N ILE A 21 12.53 9.52 3.65
CA ILE A 21 11.36 8.64 3.78
C ILE A 21 11.11 7.99 2.42
N TYR A 22 10.87 6.69 2.45
CA TYR A 22 10.65 5.86 1.28
C TYR A 22 9.18 5.46 1.19
N PHE A 23 8.59 5.70 0.03
CA PHE A 23 7.25 5.25 -0.33
C PHE A 23 7.39 4.06 -1.28
N VAL A 24 6.83 2.91 -0.91
CA VAL A 24 6.98 1.67 -1.67
C VAL A 24 5.64 1.23 -2.23
N TYR A 25 5.63 0.92 -3.54
CA TYR A 25 4.44 0.55 -4.30
C TYR A 25 4.64 -0.85 -4.88
N TYR A 26 3.79 -1.80 -4.47
CA TYR A 26 3.87 -3.20 -4.89
C TYR A 26 2.67 -3.62 -5.73
N HIS A 27 2.76 -4.82 -6.30
CA HIS A 27 1.77 -5.42 -7.20
C HIS A 27 1.52 -4.59 -8.47
N MET A 28 2.51 -3.81 -8.92
CA MET A 28 2.35 -2.94 -10.09
C MET A 28 2.21 -3.76 -11.38
N SER A 29 1.34 -3.32 -12.28
CA SER A 29 1.24 -3.86 -13.65
C SER A 29 2.11 -3.11 -14.65
N LYS A 30 2.36 -1.83 -14.38
CA LYS A 30 3.22 -0.98 -15.22
C LYS A 30 3.90 0.08 -14.37
N ILE A 31 5.19 0.27 -14.61
CA ILE A 31 5.98 1.37 -14.07
C ILE A 31 6.11 2.41 -15.19
N LEU A 32 5.87 3.69 -14.87
CA LEU A 32 5.86 4.79 -15.85
C LEU A 32 6.98 5.81 -15.61
N VAL A 33 7.87 5.53 -14.67
CA VAL A 33 9.00 6.37 -14.29
C VAL A 33 10.30 5.58 -14.40
N ASN A 34 11.42 6.30 -14.49
CA ASN A 34 12.76 5.71 -14.52
C ASN A 34 13.47 5.93 -13.18
N GLU A 35 14.50 5.12 -12.92
CA GLU A 35 15.40 5.36 -11.79
C GLU A 35 16.06 6.74 -11.89
N GLY A 36 16.10 7.47 -10.78
CA GLY A 36 16.64 8.84 -10.72
C GLY A 36 15.70 9.94 -11.26
N GLN A 37 14.50 9.60 -11.72
CA GLN A 37 13.51 10.59 -12.14
C GLN A 37 12.87 11.27 -10.93
N ASP A 38 12.91 12.62 -10.91
CA ASP A 38 12.16 13.42 -9.95
C ASP A 38 10.66 13.40 -10.26
N VAL A 39 9.83 13.28 -9.22
CA VAL A 39 8.37 13.26 -9.31
C VAL A 39 7.75 14.11 -8.21
N ASN A 40 6.56 14.65 -8.45
CA ASN A 40 5.78 15.43 -7.52
C ASN A 40 4.55 14.66 -7.01
N ALA A 41 4.02 15.10 -5.86
CA ALA A 41 2.74 14.57 -5.38
C ALA A 41 1.63 14.85 -6.42
N GLY A 42 0.91 13.79 -6.81
CA GLY A 42 -0.12 13.85 -7.85
C GLY A 42 0.33 13.30 -9.22
N ASP A 43 1.64 13.12 -9.43
CA ASP A 43 2.14 12.53 -10.67
C ASP A 43 1.75 11.06 -10.79
N VAL A 44 1.38 10.65 -12.00
CA VAL A 44 1.05 9.25 -12.30
C VAL A 44 2.35 8.49 -12.55
N ILE A 45 2.82 7.78 -11.52
CA ILE A 45 4.10 7.03 -11.57
C ILE A 45 3.96 5.58 -12.04
N GLY A 46 2.73 5.06 -12.14
CA GLY A 46 2.50 3.66 -12.50
C GLY A 46 1.03 3.26 -12.51
N LYS A 47 0.78 1.98 -12.76
CA LYS A 47 -0.54 1.35 -12.70
C LYS A 47 -0.49 0.16 -11.74
N SER A 48 -1.47 0.06 -10.83
CA SER A 48 -1.61 -1.11 -9.96
C SER A 48 -2.00 -2.36 -10.76
N GLY A 49 -1.80 -3.52 -10.16
CA GLY A 49 -1.96 -4.82 -10.80
C GLY A 49 -2.06 -5.95 -9.78
N ILE A 50 -1.51 -7.10 -10.13
CA ILE A 50 -1.55 -8.34 -9.32
C ILE A 50 -0.21 -9.11 -9.31
N THR A 51 0.90 -8.47 -9.76
CA THR A 51 2.21 -9.12 -9.82
C THR A 51 2.71 -9.52 -8.43
N GLY A 52 3.53 -10.57 -8.33
CA GLY A 52 4.09 -11.04 -7.06
C GLY A 52 3.13 -11.84 -6.16
N ILE A 53 2.01 -12.32 -6.69
CA ILE A 53 1.05 -13.18 -5.98
C ILE A 53 0.95 -14.53 -6.72
N GLU A 54 1.66 -15.54 -6.24
CA GLU A 54 1.79 -16.85 -6.89
C GLU A 54 0.46 -17.62 -7.01
N LEU A 55 -0.43 -17.47 -6.02
CA LEU A 55 -1.73 -18.17 -5.97
C LEU A 55 -2.89 -17.37 -6.59
N GLY A 56 -2.62 -16.23 -7.22
CA GLY A 56 -3.62 -15.40 -7.86
C GLY A 56 -4.58 -14.73 -6.88
N THR A 57 -4.30 -13.48 -6.51
CA THR A 57 -5.39 -12.65 -5.98
C THR A 57 -6.35 -12.34 -7.12
N HIS A 58 -7.65 -12.54 -6.89
CA HIS A 58 -8.66 -12.09 -7.85
C HIS A 58 -8.89 -10.57 -7.76
N GLY A 59 -8.40 -9.89 -6.71
CA GLY A 59 -8.59 -8.45 -6.55
C GLY A 59 -7.35 -7.64 -6.94
N PRO A 60 -7.39 -6.85 -8.03
CA PRO A 60 -6.39 -5.83 -8.27
C PRO A 60 -6.34 -4.88 -7.08
N HIS A 61 -5.17 -4.72 -6.47
CA HIS A 61 -4.97 -3.83 -5.33
C HIS A 61 -3.55 -3.26 -5.34
N LEU A 62 -3.34 -2.25 -4.51
CA LEU A 62 -2.03 -1.65 -4.27
C LEU A 62 -1.61 -2.04 -2.85
N HIS A 63 -0.44 -2.67 -2.73
CA HIS A 63 0.24 -2.75 -1.44
C HIS A 63 1.20 -1.57 -1.34
N PHE A 64 1.08 -0.83 -0.24
CA PHE A 64 1.74 0.45 -0.06
C PHE A 64 2.41 0.49 1.31
N GLU A 65 3.69 0.86 1.33
CA GLU A 65 4.48 0.97 2.56
C GLU A 65 5.12 2.36 2.66
N ILE A 66 5.30 2.81 3.90
CA ILE A 66 6.10 4.00 4.23
C ILE A 66 7.21 3.55 5.17
N LYS A 67 8.46 3.88 4.83
CA LYS A 67 9.66 3.42 5.54
C LYS A 67 10.63 4.55 5.78
N SER A 68 11.37 4.49 6.89
CA SER A 68 12.48 5.42 7.17
C SER A 68 13.85 4.86 6.78
N VAL A 69 13.91 3.60 6.34
CA VAL A 69 15.12 2.89 5.93
C VAL A 69 14.91 2.16 4.61
N ASN A 70 15.93 2.14 3.74
CA ASN A 70 15.89 1.42 2.47
C ASN A 70 16.36 -0.04 2.63
N SER A 71 15.70 -0.79 3.51
CA SER A 71 15.96 -2.22 3.73
C SER A 71 14.65 -3.00 3.69
N PHE A 72 14.67 -4.29 3.34
CA PHE A 72 13.46 -5.12 3.25
C PHE A 72 13.44 -6.22 4.32
N PRO A 73 13.39 -5.86 5.62
CA PRO A 73 13.31 -6.84 6.69
C PRO A 73 11.94 -7.52 6.69
N SER A 74 11.89 -8.72 7.25
CA SER A 74 10.64 -9.35 7.63
C SER A 74 9.92 -8.54 8.73
N GLY A 75 8.59 -8.62 8.78
CA GLY A 75 7.81 -7.96 9.82
C GLY A 75 7.66 -6.44 9.63
N LEU A 76 7.70 -5.67 10.72
CA LEU A 76 7.37 -4.24 10.73
C LEU A 76 8.60 -3.31 10.81
N ALA A 77 9.81 -3.86 10.91
CA ALA A 77 11.01 -3.05 11.16
C ALA A 77 11.18 -1.92 10.12
N GLY A 78 11.36 -0.70 10.62
CA GLY A 78 11.53 0.50 9.82
C GLY A 78 10.28 0.98 9.06
N ARG A 79 9.09 0.40 9.31
CA ARG A 79 7.82 0.77 8.68
C ARG A 79 6.93 1.57 9.63
N VAL A 80 6.12 2.46 9.08
CA VAL A 80 5.05 3.19 9.80
C VAL A 80 3.71 2.84 9.19
N ASN A 81 2.66 2.90 10.00
CA ASN A 81 1.29 2.74 9.56
C ASN A 81 0.93 3.81 8.51
N PRO A 82 0.64 3.44 7.24
CA PRO A 82 0.30 4.40 6.20
C PRO A 82 -0.99 5.17 6.48
N ALA A 83 -1.86 4.65 7.36
CA ALA A 83 -3.07 5.34 7.82
C ALA A 83 -2.80 6.69 8.49
N LEU A 84 -1.56 6.95 8.95
CA LEU A 84 -1.14 8.24 9.49
C LEU A 84 -0.87 9.30 8.40
N TYR A 85 -0.70 8.87 7.15
CA TYR A 85 -0.29 9.73 6.02
C TYR A 85 -1.32 9.77 4.89
N LEU A 86 -2.27 8.83 4.89
CA LEU A 86 -3.31 8.72 3.88
C LEU A 86 -4.66 9.15 4.45
N ASP A 87 -5.37 9.98 3.69
CA ASP A 87 -6.80 10.12 3.90
C ASP A 87 -7.53 8.95 3.22
N TYR A 88 -8.08 8.04 4.03
CA TYR A 88 -8.77 6.85 3.55
C TYR A 88 -10.06 6.58 4.30
N LYS A 89 -11.04 6.02 3.59
CA LYS A 89 -12.30 5.56 4.19
C LYS A 89 -12.12 4.16 4.75
N LYS A 90 -12.22 4.03 6.07
CA LYS A 90 -12.41 2.73 6.73
C LYS A 90 -13.71 2.08 6.24
N LYS A 91 -13.76 0.76 6.24
CA LYS A 91 -14.94 -0.02 5.81
C LYS A 91 -16.24 0.43 6.48
N SER A 92 -16.19 0.81 7.76
CA SER A 92 -17.36 1.31 8.51
C SER A 92 -17.92 2.64 8.01
N LYS A 93 -17.14 3.40 7.23
CA LYS A 93 -17.52 4.69 6.64
C LYS A 93 -17.85 4.60 5.15
N LEU A 94 -17.74 3.41 4.54
CA LEU A 94 -18.09 3.21 3.13
C LEU A 94 -19.60 3.02 2.98
N THR A 95 -20.17 3.66 1.97
CA THR A 95 -21.54 3.40 1.52
C THR A 95 -21.64 2.03 0.86
N GLU A 96 -22.86 1.49 0.77
CA GLU A 96 -23.10 0.23 0.06
C GLU A 96 -22.71 0.30 -1.41
N ALA A 97 -22.95 1.44 -2.08
CA ALA A 97 -22.53 1.68 -3.45
C ALA A 97 -21.00 1.61 -3.61
N GLU A 98 -20.23 2.25 -2.72
CA GLU A 98 -18.76 2.19 -2.73
C GLU A 98 -18.25 0.77 -2.47
N MET A 99 -18.85 0.05 -1.52
CA MET A 99 -18.50 -1.36 -1.28
C MET A 99 -18.80 -2.23 -2.51
N ASN A 100 -19.92 -2.00 -3.19
CA ASN A 100 -20.29 -2.74 -4.40
C ASN A 100 -19.34 -2.45 -5.57
N ILE A 101 -18.79 -1.23 -5.69
CA ILE A 101 -17.73 -0.94 -6.67
C ILE A 101 -16.49 -1.81 -6.39
N GLN A 102 -16.07 -1.93 -5.14
CA GLN A 102 -14.91 -2.77 -4.78
C GLN A 102 -15.18 -4.26 -5.01
N ARG A 103 -16.38 -4.75 -4.67
CA ARG A 103 -16.80 -6.14 -4.95
C ARG A 103 -16.77 -6.45 -6.44
N LYS A 104 -17.38 -5.60 -7.27
CA LYS A 104 -17.38 -5.76 -8.73
C LYS A 104 -15.98 -5.78 -9.32
N ARG A 105 -15.06 -4.93 -8.81
CA ARG A 105 -13.65 -4.93 -9.23
C ARG A 105 -12.95 -6.23 -8.87
N LYS A 106 -13.19 -6.75 -7.66
CA LYS A 106 -12.68 -8.05 -7.22
C LYS A 106 -13.22 -9.20 -8.06
N GLU A 107 -14.52 -9.22 -8.34
CA GLU A 107 -15.18 -10.27 -9.14
C GLU A 107 -14.74 -10.25 -10.62
N LYS A 108 -14.55 -9.04 -11.17
CA LYS A 108 -14.06 -8.88 -12.55
C LYS A 108 -12.65 -9.47 -12.73
N GLY A 109 -11.85 -9.51 -11.67
CA GLY A 109 -10.46 -9.94 -11.77
C GLY A 109 -9.55 -8.87 -12.38
N TYR A 110 -8.25 -9.14 -12.34
CA TYR A 110 -7.32 -8.58 -13.31
C TYR A 110 -7.44 -9.41 -14.60
N LYS A 111 -7.82 -8.77 -15.71
CA LYS A 111 -7.84 -9.41 -17.05
C LYS A 111 -6.51 -9.18 -17.74
#